data_AF-A0A1G8C7U0-F1
#
_entry.id   AF-A0A1G8C7U0-F1
#
_cell.length_a   1.000
_cell.length_b   1.000
_cell.length_c   1.000
_cell.angle_alpha   90.00
_cell.angle_beta   90.00
_cell.angle_gamma   90.00
#
_symmetry.space_group_name_H-M   'P 1'
#
loop_
_entity.id
_entity.type
_entity.pdbx_description
1 polymer ?
#
loop_
_entity_poly.entity_id
_entity_poly.type
_entity_poly.pdbx_seq_one_letter_code
_entity_poly.pdbx_strand_id
1 'polypeptide(L)' 'MNTLEIFEEKGRKKGVEEGKQETTHKSVRNMIKQSSLTNEQIASIMEVSVNYVAEIREDLAAE' A
#
# COMPACT_ATOMS: atom_id res chain seq x y z
N MET A 1 -28.58 -17.63 -0.63
CA MET A 1 -27.36 -17.16 0.04
C MET A 1 -27.67 -17.02 1.52
N ASN A 2 -27.01 -17.81 2.36
CA ASN A 2 -27.18 -17.79 3.81
C ASN A 2 -26.44 -16.56 4.40
N THR A 3 -26.92 -16.02 5.51
CA THR A 3 -26.28 -14.94 6.26
C THR A 3 -24.80 -15.23 6.55
N LEU A 4 -24.43 -16.47 6.89
CA LEU A 4 -23.03 -16.87 7.07
C LEU A 4 -22.17 -16.68 5.82
N GLU A 5 -22.66 -17.09 4.64
CA GLU A 5 -21.96 -16.92 3.37
C GLU A 5 -21.71 -15.44 3.04
N ILE A 6 -22.67 -14.56 3.38
CA ILE A 6 -22.53 -13.10 3.20
C ILE A 6 -21.45 -12.54 4.13
N PHE A 7 -21.37 -13.02 5.38
CA PHE A 7 -20.33 -12.59 6.33
C PHE A 7 -18.94 -13.08 5.91
N GLU A 8 -18.82 -14.32 5.46
CA GLU A 8 -17.55 -14.88 4.95
C GLU A 8 -17.07 -14.14 3.70
N GLU A 9 -17.96 -13.85 2.74
CA GLU A 9 -17.59 -13.11 1.54
C GLU A 9 -17.14 -11.68 1.87
N LYS A 10 -17.83 -11.00 2.79
CA LYS A 10 -17.44 -9.66 3.26
C LYS A 10 -16.10 -9.69 3.99
N GLY A 11 -15.88 -10.68 4.86
CA GLY A 11 -14.63 -10.86 5.58
C GLY A 11 -13.45 -11.08 4.63
N ARG A 12 -13.63 -11.96 3.63
CA ARG A 12 -12.61 -12.22 2.61
C ARG A 12 -12.29 -10.97 1.78
N LYS A 13 -13.29 -10.20 1.36
CA LYS A 13 -13.08 -8.95 0.60
C LYS A 13 -12.27 -7.94 1.42
N LYS A 14 -12.64 -7.73 2.69
CA LYS A 14 -11.93 -6.82 3.59
C LYS A 14 -10.48 -7.23 3.81
N GLY A 15 -10.23 -8.52 4.08
CA GLY A 15 -8.87 -9.04 4.26
C GLY A 15 -8.01 -8.91 3.01
N VAL A 16 -8.58 -9.12 1.81
CA VAL A 16 -7.86 -8.90 0.54
C VAL A 16 -7.52 -7.42 0.34
N GLU A 17 -8.42 -6.52 0.71
CA GLU A 17 -8.20 -5.07 0.57
C GLU A 17 -7.14 -4.56 1.56
N GLU A 18 -7.21 -4.97 2.82
CA GLU A 18 -6.19 -4.65 3.84
C GLU A 18 -4.82 -5.22 3.44
N GLY A 19 -4.76 -6.48 2.99
CA GLY A 19 -3.50 -7.09 2.55
C GLY A 19 -2.89 -6.40 1.32
N LYS A 20 -3.72 -5.90 0.39
CA LYS A 20 -3.25 -5.10 -0.73
C LYS A 20 -2.65 -3.78 -0.27
N GLN A 21 -3.32 -3.06 0.63
CA GLN A 21 -2.82 -1.79 1.16
C GLN A 21 -1.48 -1.98 1.89
N GLU A 22 -1.37 -2.99 2.74
CA GLU A 22 -0.13 -3.28 3.49
C GLU A 22 1.02 -3.69 2.55
N THR A 23 0.73 -4.48 1.52
CA THR A 23 1.73 -4.89 0.51
C THR A 23 2.23 -3.71 -0.30
N THR A 24 1.33 -2.81 -0.72
CA THR A 24 1.68 -1.58 -1.44
C THR A 24 2.54 -0.67 -0.57
N HIS A 25 2.13 -0.44 0.68
CA HIS A 25 2.89 0.36 1.64
C HIS A 25 4.32 -0.18 1.84
N LYS A 26 4.45 -1.49 2.08
CA LYS A 26 5.76 -2.15 2.25
C LYS A 26 6.62 -2.06 1.00
N SER A 27 6.02 -2.19 -0.18
CA SER A 27 6.73 -2.11 -1.45
C SER A 27 7.25 -0.70 -1.72
N VAL A 28 6.43 0.34 -1.49
CA VAL A 28 6.83 1.75 -1.59
C VAL A 28 7.97 2.04 -0.61
N ARG A 29 7.84 1.60 0.65
CA ARG A 29 8.88 1.74 1.69
C ARG A 29 10.20 1.10 1.25
N ASN A 30 10.15 -0.11 0.68
CA ASN A 30 11.34 -0.82 0.19
C ASN A 30 11.98 -0.10 -1.01
N MET A 31 11.18 0.40 -1.96
CA MET A 31 11.70 1.18 -3.09
C MET A 31 12.41 2.46 -2.62
N ILE A 32 11.85 3.16 -1.63
CA ILE A 32 12.49 4.34 -1.03
C ILE A 32 13.83 3.97 -0.39
N LYS A 33 13.91 2.85 0.33
CA LYS A 33 15.15 2.42 1.02
C LYS A 33 16.22 1.85 0.07
N GLN A 34 15.82 1.22 -1.03
CA GLN A 34 16.73 0.43 -1.88
C GLN A 34 17.07 1.09 -3.22
N SER A 35 16.44 2.20 -3.56
CA SER A 35 16.66 2.90 -4.83
C SER A 35 16.82 4.41 -4.61
N SER A 36 17.37 5.09 -5.61
CA SER A 36 17.46 6.55 -5.68
C SER A 36 16.30 7.18 -6.47
N LEU A 37 15.20 6.44 -6.64
CA LEU A 37 14.04 6.90 -7.42
C LEU A 37 13.37 8.10 -6.75
N THR A 38 12.82 9.01 -7.57
CA THR A 38 12.03 10.13 -7.09
C THR A 38 10.63 9.69 -6.68
N ASN A 39 9.92 10.55 -5.94
CA ASN A 39 8.54 10.26 -5.52
C ASN A 39 7.63 10.02 -6.73
N GLU A 40 7.82 10.78 -7.81
CA GLU A 40 7.06 10.67 -9.07
C GLU A 40 7.31 9.33 -9.76
N GLN A 41 8.56 8.86 -9.78
CA GLN A 41 8.91 7.57 -10.38
C GLN A 41 8.30 6.40 -9.60
N ILE A 42 8.40 6.43 -8.27
CA ILE A 42 7.80 5.39 -7.41
C ILE A 42 6.28 5.41 -7.52
N ALA A 43 5.66 6.60 -7.49
CA ALA A 43 4.22 6.78 -7.66
C ALA A 43 3.74 6.19 -9.00
N SER A 44 4.48 6.43 -10.09
CA SER A 44 4.18 5.87 -11.40
C SER A 44 4.33 4.35 -11.46
N ILE A 45 5.36 3.78 -10.82
CA ILE A 45 5.60 2.32 -10.84
C ILE A 45 4.55 1.58 -10.01
N MET A 46 4.18 2.15 -8.86
CA MET A 46 3.29 1.53 -7.89
C MET A 46 1.82 1.90 -8.10
N GLU A 47 1.52 2.74 -9.10
CA GLU A 47 0.18 3.26 -9.40
C GLU A 47 -0.49 3.93 -8.17
N VAL A 48 0.28 4.71 -7.41
CA VAL A 48 -0.17 5.47 -6.24
C VAL A 48 0.03 6.96 -6.44
N SER A 49 -0.49 7.78 -5.53
CA SER A 49 -0.26 9.23 -5.58
C SER A 49 1.17 9.59 -5.15
N VAL A 50 1.70 10.69 -5.72
CA VAL A 50 3.00 11.24 -5.31
C VAL A 50 3.00 11.63 -3.84
N ASN A 51 1.89 12.19 -3.34
CA ASN A 51 1.71 12.56 -1.94
C ASN A 51 1.84 11.35 -1.00
N TYR A 52 1.25 10.21 -1.36
CA TYR A 52 1.35 9.00 -0.56
C TYR A 52 2.80 8.51 -0.44
N VAL A 53 3.58 8.59 -1.52
CA VAL A 53 5.02 8.26 -1.49
C VAL A 53 5.80 9.27 -0.65
N ALA A 54 5.45 10.56 -0.73
CA ALA A 54 6.08 11.61 0.04
C ALA A 54 5.87 11.43 1.55
N GLU A 55 4.64 11.14 1.99
CA GLU A 55 4.32 10.83 3.39
C GLU A 55 5.17 9.67 3.92
N ILE A 56 5.24 8.55 3.19
CA ILE A 56 6.06 7.40 3.59
C ILE A 56 7.54 7.77 3.65
N ARG A 57 8.02 8.64 2.75
CA ARG A 57 9.42 9.09 2.74
C ARG A 57 9.73 9.99 3.93
N GLU A 58 8.79 10.85 4.33
CA GLU A 58 8.90 11.68 5.53
C GLU A 58 8.91 10.82 6.80
N ASP A 59 7.99 9.85 6.91
CA ASP A 59 7.94 8.90 8.03
C ASP A 59 9.25 8.12 8.18
N LEU A 60 9.87 7.74 7.05
CA LEU A 60 11.17 7.06 7.04
C LEU A 60 12.35 7.94 7.42
N ALA A 61 12.27 9.26 7.19
CA ALA A 61 13.32 10.20 7.57
C ALA A 61 13.24 10.57 9.06
N ALA A 62 12.07 10.37 9.68
CA ALA A 62 11.82 10.56 11.11
C ALA A 62 12.14 9.32 11.98
N GLU A 63 12.37 8.16 11.35
CA GLU A 63 12.77 6.88 11.97
C GLU A 63 14.26 6.84 12.33
#